data_AF-A0A1A2DMH5-F1
#
_entry.id   AF-A0A1A2DMH5-F1
#
_cell.length_a   1.000
_cell.length_b   1.000
_cell.length_c   1.000
_cell.angle_alpha   90.00
_cell.angle_beta   90.00
_cell.angle_gamma   90.00
#
_symmetry.space_group_name_H-M   'P 1'
#
loop_
_entity.id
_entity.type
_entity.pdbx_description
1 polymer ?
#
loop_
_entity_poly.entity_id
_entity_poly.type
_entity_poly.pdbx_seq_one_letter_code
_entity_poly.pdbx_strand_id
1 'polypeptide(L)'
;MVARAINLNNASLSELPIDAPNYDRGSVTVGIAHIGAGHFHRAHQAAYLNLLMQQGLAHDWGICGVGVMPADWTMRDVLNGQDGLYTLILENPNGSRDAQVIGSIVDYRYAPDDPESALEVLVAASTRIISLTITEGGYRDPDGPAFALITEALARRRDRGVPAPTVVSCDNIENNGEVARRTVLASAERRDPALAEWVAEHARFPSSMVDRITPATTLEMAAEVRRDFGVDDRWPVVAEPFTAWVIEDDFADGRPPLEQAGVLMVDDVRPYELMKLRLLNAGHQCLAYFAHLCGFQFVHEAARDPLFAEFLLSYFDTEAIPTLPPVPGIDLHEYGRTLVERFANPAVRDTIARLCAYSSDRIPKWLFPVICDNLATDGPVQLAAAAAASWARYAEGTDEWGKPYEVVDQLADSLIPIARSQHQNPTAFIEVTAVFCDLAHQPRFVEAYCWALDSLHSKGARATLEALVR
;
A
#
# COMPACT_ATOMS: atom_id res chain seq x y z
N MET A 1 -20.67 36.32 3.83
CA MET A 1 -21.16 35.12 4.54
C MET A 1 -20.52 33.93 3.86
N VAL A 2 -19.61 33.23 4.51
CA VAL A 2 -19.13 31.93 4.02
C VAL A 2 -20.35 31.00 4.10
N ALA A 3 -20.72 30.35 2.99
CA ALA A 3 -21.80 29.38 3.01
C ALA A 3 -21.51 28.33 4.10
N ARG A 4 -22.52 27.98 4.91
CA ARG A 4 -22.35 26.99 5.97
C ARG A 4 -22.10 25.64 5.29
N ALA A 5 -20.97 25.01 5.62
CA ALA A 5 -20.67 23.67 5.11
C ALA A 5 -21.77 22.66 5.50
N ILE A 6 -22.07 21.74 4.59
CA ILE A 6 -23.15 20.75 4.72
C ILE A 6 -22.59 19.49 5.36
N ASN A 7 -23.21 19.01 6.45
CA ASN A 7 -22.82 17.75 7.09
C ASN A 7 -22.93 16.59 6.11
N LEU A 8 -21.88 15.78 5.99
CA LEU A 8 -21.91 14.59 5.12
C LEU A 8 -22.69 13.45 5.78
N ASN A 9 -23.85 13.09 5.21
CA ASN A 9 -24.68 11.95 5.60
C ASN A 9 -25.71 11.66 4.48
N ASN A 10 -26.48 10.58 4.59
CA ASN A 10 -27.47 10.21 3.58
C ASN A 10 -28.53 11.29 3.35
N ALA A 11 -28.97 11.98 4.41
CA ALA A 11 -30.05 12.96 4.32
C ALA A 11 -29.66 14.22 3.54
N SER A 12 -28.36 14.52 3.42
CA SER A 12 -27.83 15.71 2.76
C SER A 12 -27.26 15.47 1.37
N LEU A 13 -27.20 14.22 0.88
CA LEU A 13 -26.54 13.86 -0.39
C LEU A 13 -26.97 14.73 -1.58
N SER A 14 -28.27 14.98 -1.74
CA SER A 14 -28.81 15.80 -2.83
C SER A 14 -28.54 17.30 -2.71
N GLU A 15 -28.08 17.76 -1.55
CA GLU A 15 -27.79 19.17 -1.26
C GLU A 15 -26.28 19.48 -1.38
N LEU A 16 -25.44 18.45 -1.52
CA LEU A 16 -23.99 18.63 -1.57
C LEU A 16 -23.56 19.42 -2.81
N PRO A 17 -22.55 20.31 -2.69
CA PRO A 17 -22.06 21.13 -3.79
C PRO A 17 -21.00 20.42 -4.67
N ILE A 18 -20.79 19.12 -4.48
CA ILE A 18 -19.85 18.27 -5.22
C ILE A 18 -20.55 17.00 -5.69
N ASP A 19 -19.91 16.25 -6.60
CA ASP A 19 -20.45 14.99 -7.10
C ASP A 19 -20.68 14.01 -5.96
N ALA A 20 -21.84 13.36 -5.97
CA ALA A 20 -22.30 12.44 -4.94
C ALA A 20 -22.90 11.18 -5.58
N PRO A 21 -23.11 10.09 -4.82
CA PRO A 21 -23.78 8.91 -5.30
C PRO A 21 -25.10 9.23 -6.02
N ASN A 22 -25.20 8.89 -7.29
CA ASN A 22 -26.39 9.07 -8.14
C ASN A 22 -27.33 7.85 -8.11
N TYR A 23 -27.10 6.92 -7.17
CA TYR A 23 -27.84 5.68 -6.98
C TYR A 23 -28.46 5.65 -5.58
N ASP A 24 -29.54 4.88 -5.41
CA ASP A 24 -30.18 4.69 -4.12
C ASP A 24 -29.30 3.82 -3.21
N ARG A 25 -28.68 4.43 -2.20
CA ARG A 25 -27.86 3.70 -1.23
C ARG A 25 -28.68 2.74 -0.37
N GLY A 26 -29.99 3.00 -0.21
CA GLY A 26 -30.89 2.12 0.54
C GLY A 26 -31.14 0.77 -0.14
N SER A 27 -30.91 0.67 -1.46
CA SER A 27 -31.01 -0.60 -2.19
C SER A 27 -29.71 -1.38 -2.26
N VAL A 28 -28.60 -0.82 -1.77
CA VAL A 28 -27.29 -1.47 -1.81
C VAL A 28 -27.15 -2.48 -0.66
N THR A 29 -26.89 -3.74 -0.97
CA THR A 29 -26.73 -4.81 0.03
C THR A 29 -25.27 -5.21 0.19
N VAL A 30 -24.88 -5.62 1.40
CA VAL A 30 -23.50 -6.05 1.69
C VAL A 30 -23.17 -7.36 0.94
N GLY A 31 -22.20 -7.26 0.03
CA GLY A 31 -21.59 -8.41 -0.65
C GLY A 31 -20.10 -8.60 -0.32
N ILE A 32 -19.47 -7.56 0.26
CA ILE A 32 -18.05 -7.53 0.60
C ILE A 32 -17.88 -7.15 2.07
N ALA A 33 -17.16 -7.97 2.83
CA ALA A 33 -16.61 -7.57 4.12
C ALA A 33 -15.15 -7.13 3.91
N HIS A 34 -14.78 -5.92 4.33
CA HIS A 34 -13.41 -5.42 4.18
C HIS A 34 -12.74 -5.22 5.53
N ILE A 35 -11.70 -6.00 5.84
CA ILE A 35 -10.94 -5.88 7.09
C ILE A 35 -9.83 -4.85 6.90
N GLY A 36 -9.84 -3.82 7.75
CA GLY A 36 -8.88 -2.72 7.70
C GLY A 36 -9.28 -1.60 6.74
N ALA A 37 -10.47 -1.00 6.89
CA ALA A 37 -10.97 0.07 6.01
C ALA A 37 -10.23 1.42 6.17
N GLY A 38 -8.92 1.43 5.89
CA GLY A 38 -8.04 2.58 6.01
C GLY A 38 -8.10 3.54 4.81
N HIS A 39 -7.07 4.36 4.67
CA HIS A 39 -6.96 5.36 3.59
C HIS A 39 -6.94 4.70 2.21
N PHE A 40 -6.06 3.70 2.00
CA PHE A 40 -5.89 3.07 0.71
C PHE A 40 -7.17 2.38 0.23
N HIS A 41 -7.83 1.61 1.09
CA HIS A 41 -9.10 0.95 0.76
C HIS A 41 -10.16 1.94 0.25
N ARG A 42 -10.34 3.04 0.99
CA ARG A 42 -11.29 4.11 0.64
C ARG A 42 -10.90 4.82 -0.65
N ALA A 43 -9.61 5.04 -0.89
CA ALA A 43 -9.16 5.62 -2.15
C ALA A 43 -9.19 4.65 -3.34
N HIS A 44 -9.24 3.33 -3.13
CA HIS A 44 -9.02 2.34 -4.19
C HIS A 44 -10.21 1.41 -4.38
N GLN A 45 -10.31 0.30 -3.63
CA GLN A 45 -11.36 -0.70 -3.87
C GLN A 45 -12.77 -0.10 -3.72
N ALA A 46 -12.99 0.70 -2.68
CA ALA A 46 -14.28 1.35 -2.47
C ALA A 46 -14.62 2.34 -3.60
N ALA A 47 -13.62 3.03 -4.18
CA ALA A 47 -13.82 3.92 -5.31
C ALA A 47 -14.21 3.16 -6.60
N TYR A 48 -13.58 2.01 -6.89
CA TYR A 48 -13.99 1.14 -8.01
C TYR A 48 -15.44 0.65 -7.86
N LEU A 49 -15.82 0.19 -6.67
CA LEU A 49 -17.20 -0.27 -6.42
C LEU A 49 -18.21 0.87 -6.54
N ASN A 50 -17.87 2.06 -6.07
CA ASN A 50 -18.70 3.25 -6.20
C ASN A 50 -18.91 3.63 -7.68
N LEU A 51 -17.85 3.55 -8.50
CA LEU A 51 -17.96 3.78 -9.94
C LEU A 51 -18.93 2.79 -10.61
N LEU A 52 -18.84 1.49 -10.28
CA LEU A 52 -19.80 0.50 -10.78
C LEU A 52 -21.23 0.81 -10.34
N MET A 53 -21.44 1.18 -9.08
CA MET A 53 -22.76 1.54 -8.57
C MET A 53 -23.34 2.77 -9.27
N GLN A 54 -22.50 3.76 -9.60
CA GLN A 54 -22.91 4.93 -10.39
C GLN A 54 -23.30 4.60 -11.83
N GLN A 55 -22.79 3.50 -12.37
CA GLN A 55 -23.17 2.95 -13.67
C GLN A 55 -24.44 2.06 -13.59
N GLY A 56 -25.04 1.92 -12.41
CA GLY A 56 -26.20 1.04 -12.17
C GLY A 56 -25.83 -0.44 -12.02
N LEU A 57 -24.56 -0.76 -11.76
CA LEU A 57 -24.05 -2.12 -11.59
C LEU A 57 -23.70 -2.39 -10.12
N ALA A 58 -23.54 -3.66 -9.76
CA ALA A 58 -22.96 -4.09 -8.49
C ALA A 58 -23.66 -3.59 -7.20
N HIS A 59 -24.96 -3.31 -7.23
CA HIS A 59 -25.72 -2.89 -6.04
C HIS A 59 -25.80 -3.99 -4.97
N ASP A 60 -25.55 -5.24 -5.32
CA ASP A 60 -25.43 -6.39 -4.41
C ASP A 60 -24.02 -6.56 -3.80
N TRP A 61 -23.10 -5.62 -4.09
CA TRP A 61 -21.69 -5.65 -3.66
C TRP A 61 -21.31 -4.46 -2.78
N GLY A 62 -22.25 -3.97 -1.97
CA GLY A 62 -21.97 -3.03 -0.88
C GLY A 62 -20.87 -3.54 0.05
N ILE A 63 -20.08 -2.61 0.58
CA ILE A 63 -18.97 -2.91 1.48
C ILE A 63 -19.43 -2.69 2.93
N CYS A 64 -19.20 -3.70 3.78
CA CYS A 64 -19.16 -3.52 5.22
C CYS A 64 -17.69 -3.45 5.66
N GLY A 65 -17.26 -2.30 6.18
CA GLY A 65 -15.93 -2.18 6.78
C GLY A 65 -15.85 -2.92 8.12
N VAL A 66 -14.72 -3.55 8.41
CA VAL A 66 -14.50 -4.30 9.64
C VAL A 66 -13.18 -3.84 10.29
N GLY A 67 -13.29 -3.21 11.45
CA GLY A 67 -12.15 -2.87 12.32
C GLY A 67 -11.87 -3.99 13.30
N VAL A 68 -10.61 -4.43 13.38
CA VAL A 68 -10.17 -5.54 14.23
C VAL A 68 -9.10 -5.13 15.24
N MET A 69 -8.52 -3.94 15.08
CA MET A 69 -7.50 -3.40 15.97
C MET A 69 -8.10 -2.31 16.87
N PRO A 70 -7.59 -2.13 18.10
CA PRO A 70 -8.03 -1.06 18.98
C PRO A 70 -7.97 0.33 18.34
N ALA A 71 -7.02 0.58 17.44
CA ALA A 71 -6.86 1.86 16.74
C ALA A 71 -7.98 2.16 15.74
N ASP A 72 -8.78 1.17 15.34
CA ASP A 72 -9.83 1.33 14.31
C ASP A 72 -11.07 2.06 14.85
N TRP A 73 -11.15 2.34 16.16
CA TRP A 73 -12.26 3.05 16.80
C TRP A 73 -12.58 4.40 16.15
N THR A 74 -11.56 5.10 15.64
CA THR A 74 -11.77 6.38 14.94
C THR A 74 -12.54 6.17 13.64
N MET A 75 -12.22 5.12 12.87
CA MET A 75 -12.94 4.82 11.62
C MET A 75 -14.37 4.35 11.88
N ARG A 76 -14.60 3.60 12.96
CA ARG A 76 -15.95 3.27 13.44
C ARG A 76 -16.80 4.53 13.62
N ASP A 77 -16.32 5.49 14.41
CA ASP A 77 -17.09 6.69 14.76
C ASP A 77 -17.33 7.63 13.57
N VAL A 78 -16.33 7.73 12.68
CA VAL A 78 -16.42 8.50 11.45
C VAL A 78 -17.45 7.87 10.50
N LEU A 79 -17.27 6.61 10.13
CA LEU A 79 -18.12 5.98 9.11
C LEU A 79 -19.54 5.81 9.62
N ASN A 80 -19.76 5.40 10.88
CA ASN A 80 -21.10 5.35 11.45
C ASN A 80 -21.74 6.74 11.58
N GLY A 81 -20.94 7.77 11.87
CA GLY A 81 -21.43 9.15 11.99
C GLY A 81 -21.78 9.82 10.66
N GLN A 82 -21.38 9.24 9.52
CA GLN A 82 -21.59 9.76 8.17
C GLN A 82 -22.33 8.76 7.26
N ASP A 83 -22.99 7.76 7.84
CA ASP A 83 -23.69 6.69 7.12
C ASP A 83 -22.80 5.96 6.10
N GLY A 84 -21.51 5.79 6.38
CA GLY A 84 -20.52 5.17 5.49
C GLY A 84 -19.97 6.07 4.38
N LEU A 85 -20.42 7.33 4.31
CA LEU A 85 -19.97 8.31 3.31
C LEU A 85 -18.65 8.96 3.71
N TYR A 86 -17.85 9.27 2.69
CA TYR A 86 -16.65 10.11 2.79
C TYR A 86 -16.36 10.75 1.44
N THR A 87 -15.53 11.78 1.44
CA THR A 87 -15.10 12.51 0.26
C THR A 87 -13.74 11.98 -0.20
N LEU A 88 -13.65 11.57 -1.47
CA LEU A 88 -12.40 11.30 -2.16
C LEU A 88 -11.97 12.55 -2.94
N ILE A 89 -10.73 12.97 -2.73
CA ILE A 89 -10.14 14.15 -3.38
C ILE A 89 -8.96 13.69 -4.23
N LEU A 90 -9.00 14.02 -5.51
CA LEU A 90 -7.95 13.71 -6.47
C LEU A 90 -7.09 14.94 -6.71
N GLU A 91 -5.82 14.84 -6.34
CA GLU A 91 -4.84 15.92 -6.44
C GLU A 91 -4.09 15.84 -7.78
N ASN A 92 -4.55 16.61 -8.78
CA ASN A 92 -4.01 16.55 -10.13
C ASN A 92 -2.63 17.24 -10.24
N PRO A 93 -1.74 16.79 -11.15
CA PRO A 93 -0.43 17.40 -11.35
C PRO A 93 -0.44 18.89 -11.70
N ASN A 94 -1.52 19.38 -12.33
CA ASN A 94 -1.72 20.78 -12.68
C ASN A 94 -2.22 21.65 -11.50
N GLY A 95 -2.43 21.06 -10.32
CA GLY A 95 -2.96 21.70 -9.12
C GLY A 95 -4.48 21.78 -9.02
N SER A 96 -5.24 21.24 -9.99
CA SER A 96 -6.71 21.11 -9.85
C SER A 96 -7.06 19.96 -8.92
N ARG A 97 -8.20 20.07 -8.24
CA ARG A 97 -8.70 19.05 -7.32
C ARG A 97 -10.09 18.62 -7.72
N ASP A 98 -10.26 17.31 -7.90
CA ASP A 98 -11.58 16.72 -8.15
C ASP A 98 -12.08 16.09 -6.86
N ALA A 99 -13.25 16.49 -6.40
CA ALA A 99 -13.86 15.96 -5.16
C ALA A 99 -15.16 15.22 -5.49
N GLN A 100 -15.27 14.01 -4.96
CA GLN A 100 -16.47 13.19 -5.09
C GLN A 100 -16.79 12.50 -3.76
N VAL A 101 -18.06 12.45 -3.39
CA VAL A 101 -18.52 11.60 -2.29
C VAL A 101 -18.64 10.15 -2.75
N ILE A 102 -18.03 9.26 -1.97
CA ILE A 102 -18.06 7.82 -2.17
C ILE A 102 -19.09 7.20 -1.23
N GLY A 103 -19.95 6.32 -1.76
CA GLY A 103 -21.05 5.71 -1.02
C GLY A 103 -21.13 4.19 -1.09
N SER A 104 -20.07 3.51 -1.55
CA SER A 104 -20.00 2.05 -1.66
C SER A 104 -19.82 1.32 -0.32
N ILE A 105 -19.30 2.01 0.71
CA ILE A 105 -19.30 1.53 2.09
C ILE A 105 -20.66 1.86 2.68
N VAL A 106 -21.42 0.85 3.08
CA VAL A 106 -22.81 0.98 3.57
C VAL A 106 -22.99 0.60 5.02
N ASP A 107 -21.99 -0.03 5.63
CA ASP A 107 -21.99 -0.43 7.04
C ASP A 107 -20.54 -0.52 7.58
N TYR A 108 -20.38 -0.50 8.90
CA TYR A 108 -19.09 -0.69 9.56
C TYR A 108 -19.24 -1.42 10.90
N ARG A 109 -18.49 -2.52 11.09
CA ARG A 109 -18.43 -3.26 12.35
C ARG A 109 -17.07 -3.13 13.02
N TYR A 110 -17.08 -2.94 14.33
CA TYR A 110 -15.87 -2.83 15.14
C TYR A 110 -15.78 -4.02 16.09
N ALA A 111 -15.00 -5.01 15.69
CA ALA A 111 -14.91 -6.30 16.38
C ALA A 111 -14.43 -6.20 17.83
N PRO A 112 -13.56 -5.27 18.26
CA PRO A 112 -13.17 -5.17 19.66
C PRO A 112 -14.32 -4.84 20.63
N ASP A 113 -15.39 -4.16 20.17
CA ASP A 113 -16.58 -3.91 21.00
C ASP A 113 -17.61 -5.03 20.86
N ASP A 114 -17.84 -5.50 19.63
CA ASP A 114 -18.85 -6.52 19.31
C ASP A 114 -18.31 -7.51 18.25
N PRO A 115 -17.53 -8.51 18.68
CA PRO A 115 -16.89 -9.45 17.77
C PRO A 115 -17.92 -10.34 17.07
N GLU A 116 -19.02 -10.67 17.74
CA GLU A 116 -20.10 -11.49 17.20
C GLU A 116 -20.79 -10.77 16.04
N SER A 117 -21.07 -9.47 16.20
CA SER A 117 -21.63 -8.67 15.10
C SER A 117 -20.70 -8.60 13.88
N ALA A 118 -19.39 -8.45 14.07
CA ALA A 118 -18.45 -8.46 12.94
C ALA A 118 -18.41 -9.83 12.27
N LEU A 119 -18.39 -10.89 13.09
CA LEU A 119 -18.36 -12.27 12.63
C LEU A 119 -19.59 -12.65 11.80
N GLU A 120 -20.79 -12.26 12.23
CA GLU A 120 -22.01 -12.56 11.48
C GLU A 120 -22.05 -11.89 10.10
N VAL A 121 -21.40 -10.73 9.92
CA VAL A 121 -21.21 -10.13 8.58
C VAL A 121 -20.36 -11.04 7.69
N LEU A 122 -19.27 -11.61 8.20
CA LEU A 122 -18.41 -12.52 7.43
C LEU A 122 -19.11 -13.88 7.15
N VAL A 123 -19.98 -14.33 8.06
CA VAL A 123 -20.73 -15.59 7.93
C VAL A 123 -21.93 -15.48 6.99
N ALA A 124 -22.48 -14.29 6.80
CA ALA A 124 -23.66 -14.07 5.98
C ALA A 124 -23.47 -14.59 4.55
N ALA A 125 -24.49 -15.31 4.02
CA ALA A 125 -24.45 -15.86 2.67
C ALA A 125 -24.35 -14.77 1.58
N SER A 126 -24.78 -13.54 1.87
CA SER A 126 -24.61 -12.41 0.95
C SER A 126 -23.15 -11.98 0.82
N THR A 127 -22.33 -12.14 1.88
CA THR A 127 -20.90 -11.86 1.86
C THR A 127 -20.17 -12.96 1.10
N ARG A 128 -19.77 -12.62 -0.12
CA ARG A 128 -19.11 -13.51 -1.08
C ARG A 128 -17.62 -13.21 -1.21
N ILE A 129 -17.20 -12.01 -0.81
CA ILE A 129 -15.79 -11.61 -0.75
C ILE A 129 -15.46 -11.10 0.66
N ILE A 130 -14.35 -11.58 1.22
CA ILE A 130 -13.66 -10.97 2.35
C ILE A 130 -12.38 -10.35 1.80
N SER A 131 -12.22 -9.04 1.90
CA SER A 131 -11.03 -8.33 1.38
C SER A 131 -10.19 -7.71 2.51
N LEU A 132 -8.89 -7.54 2.28
CA LEU A 132 -7.91 -7.16 3.32
C LEU A 132 -7.05 -5.98 2.89
N THR A 133 -6.89 -4.98 3.76
CA THR A 133 -5.75 -4.05 3.76
C THR A 133 -5.20 -3.91 5.19
N ILE A 134 -4.54 -4.97 5.67
CA ILE A 134 -4.10 -5.14 7.06
C ILE A 134 -2.61 -4.88 7.27
N THR A 135 -1.92 -4.34 6.26
CA THR A 135 -0.47 -4.15 6.17
C THR A 135 0.33 -5.45 6.08
N GLU A 136 1.57 -5.37 5.62
CA GLU A 136 2.45 -6.53 5.45
C GLU A 136 2.70 -7.26 6.77
N GLY A 137 2.73 -6.52 7.89
CA GLY A 137 2.91 -7.08 9.22
C GLY A 137 1.74 -7.94 9.70
N GLY A 138 0.53 -7.72 9.15
CA GLY A 138 -0.70 -8.42 9.54
C GLY A 138 -0.68 -9.91 9.22
N TYR A 139 0.14 -10.35 8.26
CA TYR A 139 0.23 -11.74 7.78
C TYR A 139 1.23 -12.61 8.57
N ARG A 140 1.97 -12.01 9.52
CA ARG A 140 3.02 -12.70 10.29
C ARG A 140 2.45 -13.68 11.32
N ASP A 141 1.27 -13.38 11.86
CA ASP A 141 0.61 -14.20 12.86
C ASP A 141 -0.74 -14.73 12.33
N PRO A 142 -0.85 -16.05 12.05
CA PRO A 142 -2.12 -16.64 11.63
C PRO A 142 -3.19 -16.68 12.74
N ASP A 143 -2.83 -16.42 14.00
CA ASP A 143 -3.80 -16.21 15.08
C ASP A 143 -4.03 -14.72 15.37
N GLY A 144 -3.49 -13.84 14.53
CA GLY A 144 -3.73 -12.41 14.59
C GLY A 144 -5.21 -12.06 14.39
N PRO A 145 -5.68 -10.89 14.85
CA PRO A 145 -7.11 -10.55 14.93
C PRO A 145 -7.90 -10.74 13.62
N ALA A 146 -7.31 -10.38 12.48
CA ALA A 146 -7.94 -10.55 11.17
C ALA A 146 -8.14 -12.03 10.81
N PHE A 147 -7.08 -12.83 10.91
CA PHE A 147 -7.11 -14.24 10.51
C PHE A 147 -7.90 -15.11 11.49
N ALA A 148 -7.85 -14.81 12.80
CA ALA A 148 -8.70 -15.46 13.79
C ALA A 148 -10.19 -15.26 13.46
N LEU A 149 -10.60 -14.03 13.09
CA LEU A 149 -11.98 -13.73 12.71
C LEU A 149 -12.38 -14.43 11.41
N ILE A 150 -11.51 -14.44 10.39
CA ILE A 150 -11.75 -15.13 9.11
C ILE A 150 -11.92 -16.65 9.34
N THR A 151 -11.01 -17.26 10.10
CA THR A 151 -11.04 -18.71 10.39
C THR A 151 -12.31 -19.10 11.13
N GLU A 152 -12.74 -18.32 12.14
CA GLU A 152 -14.00 -18.57 12.82
C GLU A 152 -15.21 -18.40 11.87
N ALA A 153 -15.19 -17.40 10.99
CA ALA A 153 -16.25 -17.22 10.00
C ALA A 153 -16.35 -18.40 9.06
N LEU A 154 -15.22 -18.90 8.55
CA LEU A 154 -15.17 -20.08 7.68
C LEU A 154 -15.69 -21.33 8.39
N ALA A 155 -15.34 -21.52 9.67
CA ALA A 155 -15.87 -22.61 10.48
C ALA A 155 -17.41 -22.56 10.58
N ARG A 156 -17.95 -21.39 10.90
CA ARG A 156 -19.40 -21.20 11.00
C ARG A 156 -20.11 -21.32 9.66
N ARG A 157 -19.51 -20.86 8.56
CA ARG A 157 -20.06 -21.04 7.22
C ARG A 157 -20.15 -22.52 6.87
N ARG A 158 -19.08 -23.29 7.08
CA ARG A 158 -19.07 -24.75 6.92
C ARG A 158 -20.19 -25.39 7.74
N ASP A 159 -20.26 -25.10 9.03
CA ASP A 159 -21.23 -25.71 9.94
C ASP A 159 -22.69 -25.33 9.60
N ARG A 160 -22.91 -24.14 9.02
CA ARG A 160 -24.22 -23.65 8.57
C ARG A 160 -24.56 -24.02 7.12
N GLY A 161 -23.67 -24.72 6.41
CA GLY A 161 -23.84 -25.06 5.00
C GLY A 161 -23.83 -23.85 4.06
N VAL A 162 -23.18 -22.76 4.47
CA VAL A 162 -22.96 -21.56 3.65
C VAL A 162 -21.68 -21.76 2.82
N PRO A 163 -21.69 -21.51 1.50
CA PRO A 163 -20.49 -21.62 0.65
C PRO A 163 -19.32 -20.79 1.15
N ALA A 164 -18.08 -21.22 0.90
CA ALA A 164 -16.90 -20.42 1.24
C ALA A 164 -16.84 -19.13 0.40
N PRO A 165 -16.39 -18.00 0.97
CA PRO A 165 -16.17 -16.78 0.21
C PRO A 165 -14.82 -16.83 -0.52
N THR A 166 -14.59 -15.85 -1.40
CA THR A 166 -13.24 -15.51 -1.85
C THR A 166 -12.56 -14.62 -0.81
N VAL A 167 -11.29 -14.87 -0.49
CA VAL A 167 -10.48 -14.00 0.36
C VAL A 167 -9.48 -13.24 -0.53
N VAL A 168 -9.67 -11.93 -0.67
CA VAL A 168 -8.87 -11.08 -1.56
C VAL A 168 -7.92 -10.21 -0.75
N SER A 169 -6.62 -10.47 -0.85
CA SER A 169 -5.62 -9.56 -0.31
C SER A 169 -5.44 -8.35 -1.24
N CYS A 170 -5.46 -7.14 -0.67
CA CYS A 170 -5.11 -5.89 -1.36
C CYS A 170 -3.91 -5.22 -0.67
N ASP A 171 -3.06 -6.00 0.02
CA ASP A 171 -1.82 -5.52 0.62
C ASP A 171 -0.63 -5.65 -0.35
N ASN A 172 0.39 -4.82 -0.17
CA ASN A 172 1.58 -4.74 -1.04
C ASN A 172 2.61 -5.85 -0.77
N ILE A 173 2.18 -7.10 -0.90
CA ILE A 173 3.00 -8.30 -0.74
C ILE A 173 3.05 -9.03 -2.07
N GLU A 174 4.19 -9.60 -2.44
CA GLU A 174 4.28 -10.49 -3.61
C GLU A 174 3.44 -11.76 -3.40
N ASN A 175 2.65 -12.17 -4.39
CA ASN A 175 1.70 -13.29 -4.30
C ASN A 175 0.80 -13.17 -3.07
N ASN A 176 0.24 -11.99 -2.83
CA ASN A 176 -0.50 -11.68 -1.61
C ASN A 176 -1.71 -12.63 -1.36
N GLY A 177 -2.29 -13.21 -2.42
CA GLY A 177 -3.30 -14.25 -2.35
C GLY A 177 -2.77 -15.55 -1.73
N GLU A 178 -1.63 -16.05 -2.19
CA GLU A 178 -1.01 -17.26 -1.62
C GLU A 178 -0.53 -17.03 -0.17
N VAL A 179 -0.06 -15.82 0.14
CA VAL A 179 0.29 -15.47 1.53
C VAL A 179 -0.96 -15.49 2.42
N ALA A 180 -2.09 -14.90 1.98
CA ALA A 180 -3.37 -15.01 2.66
C ALA A 180 -3.82 -16.48 2.82
N ARG A 181 -3.74 -17.27 1.74
CA ARG A 181 -4.11 -18.69 1.73
C ARG A 181 -3.35 -19.47 2.79
N ARG A 182 -2.02 -19.37 2.79
CA ARG A 182 -1.15 -20.05 3.75
C ARG A 182 -1.48 -19.64 5.18
N THR A 183 -1.70 -18.36 5.44
CA THR A 183 -1.99 -17.85 6.79
C THR A 183 -3.36 -18.32 7.28
N VAL A 184 -4.41 -18.29 6.43
CA VAL A 184 -5.73 -18.83 6.78
C VAL A 184 -5.66 -20.34 7.01
N LEU A 185 -5.00 -21.11 6.15
CA LEU A 185 -4.87 -22.56 6.33
C LEU A 185 -4.11 -22.91 7.61
N ALA A 186 -3.04 -22.19 7.93
CA ALA A 186 -2.30 -22.39 9.18
C ALA A 186 -3.17 -22.10 10.42
N SER A 187 -4.01 -21.06 10.37
CA SER A 187 -4.97 -20.73 11.42
C SER A 187 -6.06 -21.81 11.55
N ALA A 188 -6.62 -22.25 10.41
CA ALA A 188 -7.63 -23.30 10.36
C ALA A 188 -7.11 -24.64 10.89
N GLU A 189 -5.89 -25.04 10.53
CA GLU A 189 -5.26 -26.29 10.98
C GLU A 189 -5.11 -26.34 12.51
N ARG A 190 -4.73 -25.21 13.12
CA ARG A 190 -4.62 -25.10 14.59
C ARG A 190 -5.97 -25.24 15.29
N ARG A 191 -7.04 -24.79 14.62
CA ARG A 191 -8.41 -24.85 15.14
C ARG A 191 -9.01 -26.25 14.96
N ASP A 192 -8.98 -26.77 13.75
CA ASP A 192 -9.59 -28.03 13.32
C ASP A 192 -8.99 -28.45 11.96
N PRO A 193 -8.20 -29.53 11.87
CA PRO A 193 -7.63 -29.99 10.60
C PRO A 193 -8.68 -30.24 9.50
N ALA A 194 -9.89 -30.70 9.86
CA ALA A 194 -10.97 -30.88 8.89
C ALA A 194 -11.51 -29.53 8.35
N LEU A 195 -11.33 -28.44 9.10
CA LEU A 195 -11.61 -27.09 8.60
C LEU A 195 -10.55 -26.67 7.57
N ALA A 196 -9.27 -26.94 7.82
CA ALA A 196 -8.20 -26.61 6.88
C ALA A 196 -8.41 -27.31 5.52
N GLU A 197 -8.75 -28.60 5.54
CA GLU A 197 -9.10 -29.36 4.32
C GLU A 197 -10.29 -28.72 3.59
N TRP A 198 -11.36 -28.39 4.33
CA TRP A 198 -12.54 -27.75 3.74
C TRP A 198 -12.21 -26.39 3.13
N VAL A 199 -11.44 -25.55 3.82
CA VAL A 199 -11.01 -24.23 3.31
C VAL A 199 -10.16 -24.38 2.05
N ALA A 200 -9.21 -25.33 2.05
CA ALA A 200 -8.33 -25.56 0.92
C ALA A 200 -9.08 -25.97 -0.35
N GLU A 201 -10.20 -26.68 -0.21
CA GLU A 201 -11.05 -27.12 -1.32
C GLU A 201 -12.04 -26.04 -1.78
N HIS A 202 -12.67 -25.32 -0.85
CA HIS A 202 -13.86 -24.50 -1.12
C HIS A 202 -13.57 -23.01 -1.25
N ALA A 203 -12.58 -22.46 -0.55
CA ALA A 203 -12.26 -21.03 -0.62
C ALA A 203 -11.29 -20.72 -1.77
N ARG A 204 -11.31 -19.48 -2.25
CA ARG A 204 -10.36 -18.95 -3.24
C ARG A 204 -9.58 -17.77 -2.70
N PHE A 205 -8.34 -17.63 -3.16
CA PHE A 205 -7.37 -16.65 -2.67
C PHE A 205 -6.61 -16.00 -3.83
N PRO A 206 -7.30 -15.27 -4.73
CA PRO A 206 -6.66 -14.64 -5.87
C PRO A 206 -5.64 -13.60 -5.39
N SER A 207 -4.50 -13.57 -6.04
CA SER A 207 -3.51 -12.51 -5.83
C SER A 207 -3.91 -11.25 -6.60
N SER A 208 -3.46 -10.09 -6.11
CA SER A 208 -3.77 -8.81 -6.73
C SER A 208 -2.62 -7.81 -6.65
N MET A 209 -2.44 -7.01 -7.70
CA MET A 209 -1.60 -5.83 -7.70
C MET A 209 -2.50 -4.60 -7.56
N VAL A 210 -2.20 -3.77 -6.56
CA VAL A 210 -2.94 -2.55 -6.27
C VAL A 210 -1.99 -1.36 -6.28
N ASP A 211 -2.40 -0.26 -6.90
CA ASP A 211 -1.60 0.96 -6.96
C ASP A 211 -2.47 2.21 -6.97
N ARG A 212 -2.21 3.08 -5.99
CA ARG A 212 -2.71 4.44 -5.86
C ARG A 212 -2.01 5.13 -4.70
N ILE A 213 -1.21 6.16 -4.96
CA ILE A 213 -0.58 6.94 -3.89
C ILE A 213 -1.68 7.65 -3.09
N THR A 214 -1.75 7.30 -1.81
CA THR A 214 -2.79 7.75 -0.89
C THR A 214 -2.14 8.17 0.44
N PRO A 215 -1.86 9.46 0.65
CA PRO A 215 -1.33 9.96 1.92
C PRO A 215 -2.29 9.72 3.09
N ALA A 216 -1.76 9.82 4.31
CA ALA A 216 -2.60 9.76 5.51
C ALA A 216 -3.46 11.04 5.64
N THR A 217 -4.71 10.87 6.04
CA THR A 217 -5.62 11.99 6.30
C THR A 217 -5.13 12.80 7.49
N THR A 218 -5.25 14.13 7.40
CA THR A 218 -4.96 15.06 8.49
C THR A 218 -6.19 15.91 8.81
N LEU A 219 -6.23 16.49 10.01
CA LEU A 219 -7.30 17.42 10.39
C LEU A 219 -7.30 18.68 9.49
N GLU A 220 -6.15 19.09 8.98
CA GLU A 220 -6.07 20.19 8.00
C GLU A 220 -6.80 19.80 6.72
N MET A 221 -6.57 18.61 6.17
CA MET A 221 -7.29 18.15 4.96
C MET A 221 -8.81 18.17 5.14
N ALA A 222 -9.32 17.77 6.31
CA ALA A 222 -10.75 17.89 6.62
C ALA A 222 -11.23 19.36 6.63
N ALA A 223 -10.44 20.26 7.20
CA ALA A 223 -10.72 21.71 7.18
C ALA A 223 -10.66 22.29 5.75
N GLU A 224 -9.73 21.82 4.91
CA GLU A 224 -9.63 22.19 3.50
C GLU A 224 -10.88 21.76 2.72
N VAL A 225 -11.37 20.52 2.93
CA VAL A 225 -12.62 20.06 2.31
C VAL A 225 -13.79 20.95 2.68
N ARG A 226 -13.91 21.27 3.96
CA ARG A 226 -14.95 22.17 4.46
C ARG A 226 -14.89 23.55 3.82
N ARG A 227 -13.68 24.10 3.66
CA ARG A 227 -13.44 25.44 3.13
C ARG A 227 -13.63 25.51 1.62
N ASP A 228 -13.09 24.52 0.91
CA ASP A 228 -12.91 24.58 -0.55
C ASP A 228 -14.06 23.90 -1.29
N PHE A 229 -14.68 22.88 -0.68
CA PHE A 229 -15.81 22.14 -1.25
C PHE A 229 -17.10 22.32 -0.46
N GLY A 230 -17.12 23.02 0.68
CA GLY A 230 -18.36 23.25 1.42
C GLY A 230 -18.99 21.99 2.04
N VAL A 231 -18.22 20.91 2.18
CA VAL A 231 -18.66 19.64 2.79
C VAL A 231 -18.02 19.50 4.18
N ASP A 232 -18.84 19.29 5.20
CA ASP A 232 -18.36 18.98 6.56
C ASP A 232 -18.16 17.48 6.68
N ASP A 233 -17.02 17.01 6.16
CA ASP A 233 -16.53 15.64 6.24
C ASP A 233 -15.49 15.52 7.37
N ARG A 234 -15.72 14.58 8.29
CA ARG A 234 -14.88 14.30 9.44
C ARG A 234 -13.56 13.66 9.05
N TRP A 235 -13.51 12.90 7.96
CA TRP A 235 -12.33 12.13 7.59
C TRP A 235 -12.28 11.86 6.07
N PRO A 236 -12.04 12.88 5.24
CA PRO A 236 -11.89 12.68 3.79
C PRO A 236 -10.66 11.82 3.48
N VAL A 237 -10.52 11.40 2.22
CA VAL A 237 -9.31 10.75 1.72
C VAL A 237 -8.77 11.49 0.50
N VAL A 238 -7.47 11.71 0.48
CA VAL A 238 -6.75 12.36 -0.62
C VAL A 238 -5.94 11.28 -1.36
N ALA A 239 -5.96 11.32 -2.68
CA ALA A 239 -5.16 10.43 -3.51
C ALA A 239 -4.70 11.12 -4.81
N GLU A 240 -3.75 10.51 -5.49
CA GLU A 240 -3.47 10.87 -6.88
C GLU A 240 -4.61 10.43 -7.83
N PRO A 241 -4.73 11.03 -9.04
CA PRO A 241 -5.71 10.62 -10.03
C PRO A 241 -5.44 9.21 -10.58
N PHE A 242 -4.17 8.82 -10.71
CA PHE A 242 -3.79 7.50 -11.18
C PHE A 242 -4.27 6.41 -10.20
N THR A 243 -4.85 5.35 -10.73
CA THR A 243 -5.25 4.16 -9.98
C THR A 243 -5.16 2.94 -10.87
N ALA A 244 -4.59 1.86 -10.36
CA ALA A 244 -4.53 0.58 -11.07
C ALA A 244 -4.89 -0.55 -10.11
N TRP A 245 -5.66 -1.51 -10.63
CA TRP A 245 -5.96 -2.76 -9.95
C TRP A 245 -5.88 -3.88 -10.97
N VAL A 246 -5.01 -4.84 -10.70
CA VAL A 246 -4.90 -6.10 -11.45
C VAL A 246 -5.20 -7.23 -10.48
N ILE A 247 -6.06 -8.16 -10.86
CA ILE A 247 -6.48 -9.24 -9.97
C ILE A 247 -6.70 -10.53 -10.77
N GLU A 248 -6.31 -11.65 -10.17
CA GLU A 248 -6.56 -12.96 -10.74
C GLU A 248 -8.06 -13.25 -10.76
N ASP A 249 -8.59 -13.74 -11.89
CA ASP A 249 -10.01 -14.07 -12.03
C ASP A 249 -10.35 -15.46 -11.45
N ASP A 250 -10.04 -15.65 -10.15
CA ASP A 250 -10.32 -16.88 -9.40
C ASP A 250 -11.17 -16.59 -8.15
N PHE A 251 -12.49 -16.62 -8.33
CA PHE A 251 -13.46 -16.31 -7.28
C PHE A 251 -14.38 -17.50 -7.01
N ALA A 252 -14.61 -17.80 -5.72
CA ALA A 252 -15.41 -18.93 -5.27
C ALA A 252 -16.91 -18.77 -5.55
N ASP A 253 -17.47 -17.57 -5.26
CA ASP A 253 -18.91 -17.31 -5.30
C ASP A 253 -19.23 -15.98 -6.01
N GLY A 254 -18.70 -15.85 -7.22
CA GLY A 254 -18.85 -14.65 -8.04
C GLY A 254 -18.06 -13.43 -7.57
N ARG A 255 -18.17 -12.35 -8.34
CA ARG A 255 -17.51 -11.06 -8.08
C ARG A 255 -18.29 -9.92 -8.76
N PRO A 256 -18.08 -8.66 -8.34
CA PRO A 256 -18.56 -7.53 -9.14
C PRO A 256 -17.89 -7.53 -10.54
N PRO A 257 -18.52 -6.90 -11.56
CA PRO A 257 -17.95 -6.77 -12.90
C PRO A 257 -16.84 -5.70 -12.92
N LEU A 258 -15.76 -5.96 -12.18
CA LEU A 258 -14.65 -5.04 -11.92
C LEU A 258 -14.01 -4.51 -13.21
N GLU A 259 -13.99 -5.31 -14.27
CA GLU A 259 -13.48 -4.91 -15.58
C GLU A 259 -14.21 -3.69 -16.17
N GLN A 260 -15.49 -3.48 -15.83
CA GLN A 260 -16.26 -2.31 -16.28
C GLN A 260 -15.86 -1.00 -15.57
N ALA A 261 -15.12 -1.12 -14.46
CA ALA A 261 -14.51 0.01 -13.77
C ALA A 261 -13.01 0.16 -14.09
N GLY A 262 -12.48 -0.60 -15.05
CA GLY A 262 -11.08 -0.52 -15.50
C GLY A 262 -10.10 -1.39 -14.71
N VAL A 263 -10.60 -2.32 -13.88
CA VAL A 263 -9.76 -3.34 -13.24
C VAL A 263 -9.31 -4.36 -14.30
N LEU A 264 -8.03 -4.71 -14.30
CA LEU A 264 -7.50 -5.75 -15.20
C LEU A 264 -7.69 -7.12 -14.55
N MET A 265 -8.61 -7.90 -15.11
CA MET A 265 -8.78 -9.30 -14.77
C MET A 265 -7.76 -10.13 -15.56
N VAL A 266 -6.94 -10.92 -14.88
CA VAL A 266 -5.84 -11.69 -15.49
C VAL A 266 -5.80 -13.13 -14.97
N ASP A 267 -5.04 -13.99 -15.66
CA ASP A 267 -4.78 -15.35 -15.19
C ASP A 267 -3.58 -15.43 -14.21
N ASP A 268 -2.62 -14.52 -14.34
CA ASP A 268 -1.42 -14.45 -13.52
C ASP A 268 -1.06 -12.98 -13.24
N VAL A 269 -1.12 -12.59 -11.96
CA VAL A 269 -0.82 -11.21 -11.54
C VAL A 269 0.67 -10.96 -11.35
N ARG A 270 1.48 -12.02 -11.21
CA ARG A 270 2.88 -11.94 -10.81
C ARG A 270 3.72 -10.97 -11.63
N PRO A 271 3.60 -10.88 -12.98
CA PRO A 271 4.35 -9.89 -13.76
C PRO A 271 4.05 -8.45 -13.35
N TYR A 272 2.78 -8.15 -13.04
CA TYR A 272 2.32 -6.81 -12.66
C TYR A 272 2.73 -6.47 -11.21
N GLU A 273 2.64 -7.42 -10.30
CA GLU A 273 3.15 -7.27 -8.93
C GLU A 273 4.64 -6.98 -8.92
N LEU A 274 5.45 -7.81 -9.61
CA LEU A 274 6.90 -7.63 -9.68
C LEU A 274 7.26 -6.27 -10.30
N MET A 275 6.58 -5.87 -11.39
CA MET A 275 6.76 -4.56 -12.00
C MET A 275 6.54 -3.43 -11.00
N LYS A 276 5.43 -3.46 -10.26
CA LYS A 276 5.09 -2.43 -9.29
C LYS A 276 6.06 -2.44 -8.09
N LEU A 277 6.42 -3.62 -7.58
CA LEU A 277 7.33 -3.74 -6.44
C LEU A 277 8.76 -3.27 -6.78
N ARG A 278 9.27 -3.61 -7.96
CA ARG A 278 10.66 -3.31 -8.37
C ARG A 278 10.83 -1.92 -9.00
N LEU A 279 9.78 -1.33 -9.56
CA LEU A 279 9.86 0.02 -10.12
C LEU A 279 9.31 1.07 -9.16
N LEU A 280 8.05 0.95 -8.72
CA LEU A 280 7.43 1.96 -7.87
C LEU A 280 7.93 1.88 -6.43
N ASN A 281 7.79 0.72 -5.79
CA ASN A 281 8.14 0.59 -4.36
C ASN A 281 9.64 0.70 -4.14
N ALA A 282 10.45 -0.03 -4.90
CA ALA A 282 11.90 0.07 -4.81
C ALA A 282 12.39 1.46 -5.27
N GLY A 283 11.80 2.07 -6.31
CA GLY A 283 12.11 3.43 -6.73
C GLY A 283 11.88 4.47 -5.63
N HIS A 284 10.79 4.35 -4.86
CA HIS A 284 10.59 5.17 -3.66
C HIS A 284 11.73 5.00 -2.64
N GLN A 285 12.22 3.76 -2.41
CA GLN A 285 13.34 3.53 -1.48
C GLN A 285 14.67 4.03 -2.05
N CYS A 286 14.88 3.96 -3.36
CA CYS A 286 16.03 4.57 -4.03
C CYS A 286 16.07 6.09 -3.83
N LEU A 287 14.91 6.77 -3.89
CA LEU A 287 14.83 8.22 -3.70
C LEU A 287 14.91 8.64 -2.22
N ALA A 288 14.24 7.93 -1.32
CA ALA A 288 13.89 8.43 0.02
C ALA A 288 15.10 8.91 0.85
N TYR A 289 16.14 8.09 1.00
CA TYR A 289 17.23 8.41 1.92
C TYR A 289 18.18 9.47 1.38
N PHE A 290 18.51 9.41 0.08
CA PHE A 290 19.23 10.48 -0.58
C PHE A 290 18.46 11.80 -0.49
N ALA A 291 17.15 11.78 -0.71
CA ALA A 291 16.32 12.97 -0.62
C ALA A 291 16.31 13.56 0.80
N HIS A 292 16.20 12.69 1.82
CA HIS A 292 16.27 13.10 3.22
C HIS A 292 17.62 13.75 3.55
N LEU A 293 18.73 13.11 3.17
CA LEU A 293 20.09 13.61 3.42
C LEU A 293 20.36 14.93 2.68
N CYS A 294 19.77 15.12 1.50
CA CYS A 294 19.78 16.40 0.77
C CYS A 294 18.84 17.47 1.37
N GLY A 295 18.05 17.15 2.40
CA GLY A 295 17.17 18.10 3.10
C GLY A 295 15.80 18.33 2.45
N PHE A 296 15.37 17.48 1.51
CA PHE A 296 14.02 17.58 0.95
C PHE A 296 12.96 17.11 1.94
N GLN A 297 11.81 17.79 1.96
CA GLN A 297 10.71 17.44 2.85
C GLN A 297 9.68 16.56 2.14
N PHE A 298 9.41 16.85 0.86
CA PHE A 298 8.40 16.16 0.08
C PHE A 298 9.00 15.41 -1.12
N VAL A 299 8.36 14.30 -1.50
CA VAL A 299 8.76 13.43 -2.62
C VAL A 299 8.86 14.22 -3.93
N HIS A 300 7.89 15.10 -4.18
CA HIS A 300 7.85 15.89 -5.41
C HIS A 300 8.99 16.91 -5.52
N GLU A 301 9.55 17.37 -4.41
CA GLU A 301 10.69 18.29 -4.44
C GLU A 301 11.92 17.56 -4.97
N ALA A 302 12.19 16.36 -4.44
CA ALA A 302 13.28 15.51 -4.88
C ALA A 302 13.06 14.98 -6.30
N ALA A 303 11.87 14.47 -6.63
CA ALA A 303 11.58 13.90 -7.95
C ALA A 303 11.61 14.92 -9.10
N ARG A 304 11.47 16.22 -8.81
CA ARG A 304 11.65 17.31 -9.78
C ARG A 304 13.10 17.74 -9.98
N ASP A 305 14.00 17.37 -9.07
CA ASP A 305 15.43 17.60 -9.25
C ASP A 305 15.94 16.71 -10.41
N PRO A 306 16.52 17.27 -11.48
CA PRO A 306 16.98 16.50 -12.62
C PRO A 306 17.93 15.36 -12.25
N LEU A 307 18.75 15.55 -11.20
CA LEU A 307 19.70 14.54 -10.74
C LEU A 307 19.00 13.30 -10.17
N PHE A 308 17.93 13.50 -9.40
CA PHE A 308 17.14 12.40 -8.84
C PHE A 308 16.31 11.71 -9.93
N ALA A 309 15.74 12.47 -10.86
CA ALA A 309 15.01 11.90 -11.99
C ALA A 309 15.93 11.02 -12.85
N GLU A 310 17.13 11.49 -13.17
CA GLU A 310 18.15 10.73 -13.91
C GLU A 310 18.60 9.47 -13.15
N PHE A 311 18.84 9.58 -11.84
CA PHE A 311 19.17 8.43 -11.00
C PHE A 311 18.07 7.36 -11.00
N LEU A 312 16.81 7.76 -10.85
CA LEU A 312 15.67 6.83 -10.86
C LEU A 312 15.49 6.17 -12.22
N LEU A 313 15.54 6.93 -13.31
CA LEU A 313 15.43 6.38 -14.66
C LEU A 313 16.59 5.42 -14.96
N SER A 314 17.81 5.76 -14.55
CA SER A 314 18.98 4.89 -14.71
C SER A 314 18.82 3.58 -13.93
N TYR A 315 18.31 3.66 -12.69
CA TYR A 315 17.99 2.47 -11.89
C TYR A 315 16.92 1.61 -12.58
N PHE A 316 15.85 2.23 -13.08
CA PHE A 316 14.78 1.51 -13.78
C PHE A 316 15.33 0.79 -15.01
N ASP A 317 16.04 1.50 -15.88
CA ASP A 317 16.49 0.97 -17.16
C ASP A 317 17.59 -0.08 -17.02
N THR A 318 18.53 0.11 -16.11
CA THR A 318 19.75 -0.71 -16.04
C THR A 318 19.69 -1.82 -15.00
N GLU A 319 18.94 -1.64 -13.91
CA GLU A 319 18.95 -2.59 -12.79
C GLU A 319 17.58 -3.22 -12.53
N ALA A 320 16.47 -2.49 -12.63
CA ALA A 320 15.16 -3.04 -12.29
C ALA A 320 14.47 -3.74 -13.47
N ILE A 321 14.28 -3.07 -14.61
CA ILE A 321 13.57 -3.61 -15.79
C ILE A 321 14.19 -4.92 -16.30
N PRO A 322 15.53 -5.10 -16.37
CA PRO A 322 16.12 -6.36 -16.82
C PRO A 322 15.77 -7.58 -15.95
N THR A 323 15.32 -7.34 -14.72
CA THR A 323 14.94 -8.39 -13.77
C THR A 323 13.46 -8.74 -13.83
N LEU A 324 12.67 -8.05 -14.66
CA LEU A 324 11.23 -8.25 -14.79
C LEU A 324 10.87 -9.20 -15.94
N PRO A 325 9.87 -10.08 -15.75
CA PRO A 325 9.25 -10.77 -16.88
C PRO A 325 8.48 -9.76 -17.76
N PRO A 326 8.17 -10.11 -19.02
CA PRO A 326 7.27 -9.31 -19.84
C PRO A 326 5.91 -9.11 -19.14
N VAL A 327 5.41 -7.87 -19.16
CA VAL A 327 4.11 -7.51 -18.58
C VAL A 327 3.12 -7.26 -19.71
N PRO A 328 2.09 -8.11 -19.89
CA PRO A 328 1.17 -7.96 -21.02
C PRO A 328 0.53 -6.57 -21.07
N GLY A 329 0.64 -5.91 -22.22
CA GLY A 329 0.01 -4.61 -22.46
C GLY A 329 0.70 -3.41 -21.81
N ILE A 330 1.85 -3.58 -21.15
CA ILE A 330 2.58 -2.48 -20.50
C ILE A 330 4.00 -2.36 -21.08
N ASP A 331 4.35 -1.16 -21.52
CA ASP A 331 5.73 -0.78 -21.82
C ASP A 331 6.42 -0.34 -20.51
N LEU A 332 7.42 -1.11 -20.07
CA LEU A 332 8.10 -0.88 -18.80
C LEU A 332 8.91 0.42 -18.75
N HIS A 333 9.47 0.87 -19.88
CA HIS A 333 10.24 2.11 -19.95
C HIS A 333 9.31 3.32 -19.95
N GLU A 334 8.18 3.24 -20.64
CA GLU A 334 7.12 4.24 -20.52
C GLU A 334 6.57 4.29 -19.09
N TYR A 335 6.27 3.13 -18.50
CA TYR A 335 5.83 3.06 -17.11
C TYR A 335 6.84 3.70 -16.15
N GLY A 336 8.14 3.41 -16.28
CA GLY A 336 9.21 4.05 -15.50
C GLY A 336 9.21 5.58 -15.60
N ARG A 337 8.98 6.14 -16.80
CA ARG A 337 8.84 7.59 -16.99
C ARG A 337 7.60 8.14 -16.30
N THR A 338 6.45 7.47 -16.43
CA THR A 338 5.21 7.88 -15.74
C THR A 338 5.36 7.84 -14.22
N LEU A 339 6.17 6.93 -13.66
CA LEU A 339 6.45 6.89 -12.22
C LEU A 339 7.19 8.14 -11.76
N VAL A 340 8.20 8.59 -12.49
CA VAL A 340 8.93 9.83 -12.15
C VAL A 340 7.99 11.04 -12.21
N GLU A 341 7.11 11.10 -13.22
CA GLU A 341 6.08 12.14 -13.33
C GLU A 341 5.10 12.12 -12.15
N ARG A 342 4.64 10.92 -11.73
CA ARG A 342 3.78 10.72 -10.57
C ARG A 342 4.46 11.16 -9.28
N PHE A 343 5.72 10.78 -9.07
CA PHE A 343 6.51 11.19 -7.91
C PHE A 343 6.69 12.72 -7.87
N ALA A 344 6.79 13.37 -9.03
CA ALA A 344 6.93 14.81 -9.18
C ALA A 344 5.62 15.62 -9.00
N ASN A 345 4.49 14.97 -8.69
CA ASN A 345 3.20 15.62 -8.47
C ASN A 345 3.20 16.38 -7.10
N PRO A 346 3.16 17.72 -7.10
CA PRO A 346 3.25 18.51 -5.87
C PRO A 346 1.97 18.46 -5.04
N ALA A 347 0.85 18.14 -5.69
CA ALA A 347 -0.48 18.21 -5.11
C ALA A 347 -0.71 17.08 -4.09
N VAL A 348 -0.05 15.93 -4.27
CA VAL A 348 -0.11 14.79 -3.34
C VAL A 348 0.56 15.09 -1.99
N ARG A 349 1.58 15.97 -1.97
CA ARG A 349 2.35 16.35 -0.77
C ARG A 349 2.86 15.16 0.05
N ASP A 350 3.25 14.09 -0.61
CA ASP A 350 3.83 12.93 0.05
C ASP A 350 5.19 13.28 0.68
N THR A 351 5.44 12.82 1.91
CA THR A 351 6.61 13.22 2.69
C THR A 351 7.74 12.20 2.57
N ILE A 352 8.99 12.69 2.51
CA ILE A 352 10.18 11.84 2.51
C ILE A 352 10.23 10.97 3.79
N ALA A 353 9.88 11.54 4.95
CA ALA A 353 9.86 10.81 6.22
C ALA A 353 8.96 9.58 6.20
N ARG A 354 7.78 9.64 5.54
CA ARG A 354 6.88 8.49 5.37
C ARG A 354 7.51 7.39 4.52
N LEU A 355 8.28 7.76 3.48
CA LEU A 355 8.98 6.78 2.64
C LEU A 355 10.13 6.10 3.40
N CYS A 356 10.86 6.84 4.24
CA CYS A 356 11.94 6.32 5.07
C CYS A 356 11.46 5.45 6.26
N ALA A 357 10.23 5.64 6.74
CA ALA A 357 9.72 4.88 7.88
C ALA A 357 9.60 3.38 7.57
N TYR A 358 9.90 2.53 8.56
CA TYR A 358 9.79 1.06 8.47
C TYR A 358 10.60 0.44 7.31
N SER A 359 11.77 1.01 7.01
CA SER A 359 12.64 0.58 5.92
C SER A 359 13.05 -0.89 6.04
N SER A 360 13.24 -1.41 7.26
CA SER A 360 13.60 -2.81 7.51
C SER A 360 12.55 -3.82 7.04
N ASP A 361 11.28 -3.42 6.94
CA ASP A 361 10.19 -4.25 6.40
C ASP A 361 10.04 -4.14 4.88
N ARG A 362 10.62 -3.10 4.28
CA ARG A 362 10.35 -2.62 2.91
C ARG A 362 11.48 -3.00 1.96
N ILE A 363 12.69 -2.53 2.25
CA ILE A 363 13.87 -2.75 1.39
C ILE A 363 14.10 -4.23 1.08
N PRO A 364 14.06 -5.16 2.07
CA PRO A 364 14.31 -6.57 1.80
C PRO A 364 13.31 -7.22 0.84
N LYS A 365 12.08 -6.68 0.78
CA LYS A 365 11.01 -7.21 -0.09
C LYS A 365 11.03 -6.61 -1.48
N TRP A 366 11.55 -5.39 -1.63
CA TRP A 366 11.40 -4.62 -2.88
C TRP A 366 12.71 -4.45 -3.63
N LEU A 367 13.78 -4.05 -2.94
CA LEU A 367 15.05 -3.70 -3.56
C LEU A 367 16.04 -4.88 -3.59
N PHE A 368 16.11 -5.67 -2.53
CA PHE A 368 17.06 -6.80 -2.48
C PHE A 368 16.82 -7.89 -3.52
N PRO A 369 15.58 -8.24 -3.90
CA PRO A 369 15.36 -9.16 -5.01
C PRO A 369 15.97 -8.69 -6.33
N VAL A 370 15.97 -7.36 -6.58
CA VAL A 370 16.63 -6.77 -7.77
C VAL A 370 18.14 -6.99 -7.71
N ILE A 371 18.76 -6.72 -6.55
CA ILE A 371 20.20 -6.95 -6.34
C ILE A 371 20.54 -8.43 -6.53
N CYS A 372 19.78 -9.33 -5.92
CA CYS A 372 20.01 -10.77 -6.01
C CYS A 372 19.90 -11.29 -7.45
N ASP A 373 18.87 -10.87 -8.19
CA ASP A 373 18.68 -11.31 -9.59
C ASP A 373 19.80 -10.78 -10.50
N ASN A 374 20.25 -9.54 -10.30
CA ASN A 374 21.38 -8.99 -11.04
C ASN A 374 22.70 -9.67 -10.67
N LEU A 375 22.95 -10.00 -9.39
CA LEU A 375 24.11 -10.79 -9.01
C LEU A 375 24.10 -12.18 -9.66
N ALA A 376 22.93 -12.83 -9.71
CA ALA A 376 22.77 -14.15 -10.29
C ALA A 376 22.92 -14.18 -11.82
N THR A 377 22.62 -13.06 -12.49
CA THR A 377 22.65 -12.93 -13.96
C THR A 377 23.83 -12.10 -14.48
N ASP A 378 24.77 -11.75 -13.60
CA ASP A 378 25.89 -10.85 -13.86
C ASP A 378 25.52 -9.39 -14.22
N GLY A 379 24.26 -8.99 -14.03
CA GLY A 379 23.75 -7.63 -14.21
C GLY A 379 24.31 -6.61 -13.19
N PRO A 380 24.14 -5.31 -13.45
CA PRO A 380 24.64 -4.24 -12.58
C PRO A 380 23.89 -4.16 -11.24
N VAL A 381 24.56 -3.68 -10.19
CA VAL A 381 24.00 -3.53 -8.83
C VAL A 381 24.42 -2.21 -8.17
N GLN A 382 25.04 -1.31 -8.92
CA GLN A 382 25.69 -0.11 -8.38
C GLN A 382 24.68 0.87 -7.78
N LEU A 383 23.56 1.10 -8.46
CA LEU A 383 22.52 2.05 -8.06
C LEU A 383 21.69 1.49 -6.90
N ALA A 384 21.32 0.21 -6.96
CA ALA A 384 20.61 -0.46 -5.86
C ALA A 384 21.49 -0.61 -4.61
N ALA A 385 22.79 -0.92 -4.75
CA ALA A 385 23.72 -0.94 -3.63
C ALA A 385 23.92 0.45 -3.03
N ALA A 386 23.96 1.51 -3.85
CA ALA A 386 24.02 2.88 -3.37
C ALA A 386 22.74 3.29 -2.62
N ALA A 387 21.56 2.84 -3.05
CA ALA A 387 20.32 3.03 -2.29
C ALA A 387 20.40 2.34 -0.92
N ALA A 388 20.90 1.10 -0.84
CA ALA A 388 21.13 0.42 0.44
C ALA A 388 22.17 1.15 1.33
N ALA A 389 23.24 1.70 0.75
CA ALA A 389 24.23 2.52 1.46
C ALA A 389 23.63 3.84 1.98
N SER A 390 22.76 4.49 1.20
CA SER A 390 22.06 5.70 1.63
C SER A 390 21.10 5.45 2.78
N TRP A 391 20.45 4.28 2.82
CA TRP A 391 19.68 3.85 3.98
C TRP A 391 20.56 3.65 5.22
N ALA A 392 21.70 2.99 5.07
CA ALA A 392 22.64 2.80 6.17
C ALA A 392 23.18 4.13 6.72
N ARG A 393 23.48 5.09 5.84
CA ARG A 393 23.85 6.46 6.23
C ARG A 393 22.71 7.18 6.96
N TYR A 394 21.48 7.07 6.46
CA TYR A 394 20.29 7.63 7.11
C TYR A 394 20.04 7.01 8.50
N ALA A 395 20.27 5.71 8.66
CA ALA A 395 20.06 4.99 9.91
C ALA A 395 21.01 5.44 11.05
N GLU A 396 22.05 6.24 10.77
CA GLU A 396 22.89 6.87 11.80
C GLU A 396 22.12 7.91 12.63
N GLY A 397 21.01 8.44 12.09
CA GLY A 397 20.12 9.39 12.76
C GLY A 397 20.68 10.81 12.88
N THR A 398 21.59 11.18 11.97
CA THR A 398 22.17 12.53 11.87
C THR A 398 22.28 12.96 10.41
N ASP A 399 21.88 14.20 10.12
CA ASP A 399 21.90 14.74 8.76
C ASP A 399 23.31 15.19 8.34
N GLU A 400 23.43 15.78 7.15
CA GLU A 400 24.73 16.26 6.63
C GLU A 400 25.26 17.50 7.35
N TRP A 401 24.43 18.15 8.17
CA TRP A 401 24.80 19.30 9.00
C TRP A 401 25.03 18.92 10.46
N GLY A 402 25.00 17.62 10.79
CA GLY A 402 25.22 17.09 12.13
C GLY A 402 24.02 17.25 13.07
N LYS A 403 22.85 17.60 12.56
CA LYS A 403 21.62 17.70 13.36
C LYS A 403 21.00 16.31 13.50
N PRO A 404 20.60 15.89 14.71
CA PRO A 404 19.93 14.62 14.92
C PRO A 404 18.49 14.64 14.43
N TYR A 405 18.01 13.49 13.98
CA TYR A 405 16.60 13.23 13.68
C TYR A 405 16.19 11.84 14.17
N GLU A 406 14.89 11.61 14.24
CA GLU A 406 14.31 10.33 14.62
C GLU A 406 14.27 9.39 13.41
N VAL A 407 14.81 8.18 13.59
CA VAL A 407 14.69 7.08 12.62
C VAL A 407 13.51 6.20 13.05
N VAL A 408 12.40 6.31 12.33
CA VAL A 408 11.19 5.52 12.59
C VAL A 408 11.32 4.14 11.95
N ASP A 409 11.70 3.13 12.74
CA ASP A 409 11.79 1.75 12.30
C ASP A 409 11.54 0.80 13.48
N GLN A 410 10.91 -0.34 13.22
CA GLN A 410 10.67 -1.38 14.24
C GLN A 410 11.97 -2.02 14.76
N LEU A 411 13.06 -1.96 13.98
CA LEU A 411 14.39 -2.43 14.35
C LEU A 411 15.33 -1.26 14.70
N ALA A 412 14.81 -0.06 14.95
CA ALA A 412 15.63 1.12 15.22
C ALA A 412 16.64 0.91 16.37
N ASP A 413 16.21 0.31 17.48
CA ASP A 413 17.05 0.08 18.66
C ASP A 413 18.29 -0.80 18.38
N SER A 414 18.20 -1.70 17.40
CA SER A 414 19.32 -2.56 16.99
C SER A 414 20.10 -1.98 15.81
N LEU A 415 19.42 -1.41 14.82
CA LEU A 415 20.04 -0.93 13.58
C LEU A 415 20.80 0.39 13.75
N ILE A 416 20.33 1.33 14.58
CA ILE A 416 20.99 2.64 14.74
C ILE A 416 22.39 2.50 15.36
N PRO A 417 22.60 1.73 16.46
CA PRO A 417 23.95 1.52 16.99
C PRO A 417 24.91 0.89 15.98
N ILE A 418 24.41 -0.05 15.16
CA ILE A 418 25.19 -0.72 14.12
C ILE A 418 25.57 0.27 13.01
N ALA A 419 24.60 1.05 12.52
CA ALA A 419 24.84 2.08 11.51
C ALA A 419 25.90 3.09 11.96
N ARG A 420 25.86 3.51 13.23
CA ARG A 420 26.86 4.44 13.79
C ARG A 420 28.28 3.85 13.90
N SER A 421 28.43 2.53 13.92
CA SER A 421 29.73 1.87 13.96
C SER A 421 30.43 1.81 12.59
N GLN A 422 29.75 2.23 11.52
CA GLN A 422 30.24 2.08 10.14
C GLN A 422 31.50 2.90 9.82
N HIS A 423 31.75 3.97 10.57
CA HIS A 423 33.01 4.71 10.46
C HIS A 423 34.25 3.85 10.81
N GLN A 424 34.07 2.80 11.61
CA GLN A 424 35.13 1.85 11.95
C GLN A 424 34.95 0.50 11.24
N ASN A 425 33.71 0.06 11.04
CA ASN A 425 33.35 -1.17 10.36
C ASN A 425 32.33 -0.91 9.22
N PRO A 426 32.79 -0.55 8.01
CA PRO A 426 31.91 -0.15 6.92
C PRO A 426 30.85 -1.18 6.52
N THR A 427 31.06 -2.48 6.81
CA THR A 427 30.12 -3.55 6.46
C THR A 427 29.17 -3.94 7.59
N ALA A 428 29.31 -3.36 8.80
CA ALA A 428 28.55 -3.76 9.99
C ALA A 428 27.03 -3.79 9.77
N PHE A 429 26.50 -2.83 9.00
CA PHE A 429 25.06 -2.72 8.76
C PHE A 429 24.53 -3.82 7.84
N ILE A 430 25.28 -4.15 6.77
CA ILE A 430 24.91 -5.22 5.84
C ILE A 430 25.19 -6.63 6.38
N GLU A 431 25.95 -6.74 7.48
CA GLU A 431 26.18 -8.00 8.20
C GLU A 431 24.98 -8.45 9.06
N VAL A 432 23.93 -7.63 9.18
CA VAL A 432 22.69 -8.00 9.88
C VAL A 432 21.90 -8.99 9.03
N THR A 433 22.23 -10.28 9.17
CA THR A 433 21.69 -11.38 8.35
C THR A 433 20.17 -11.52 8.40
N ALA A 434 19.54 -11.12 9.50
CA ALA A 434 18.07 -11.11 9.63
C ALA A 434 17.38 -10.14 8.64
N VAL A 435 18.11 -9.16 8.12
CA VAL A 435 17.62 -8.14 7.18
C VAL A 435 18.24 -8.33 5.80
N PHE A 436 19.57 -8.51 5.75
CA PHE A 436 20.36 -8.52 4.51
C PHE A 436 20.65 -9.93 3.96
N CYS A 437 20.23 -10.98 4.67
CA CYS A 437 20.54 -12.37 4.34
C CYS A 437 22.06 -12.54 4.10
N ASP A 438 22.45 -12.97 2.90
CA ASP A 438 23.83 -13.26 2.52
C ASP A 438 24.49 -12.13 1.68
N LEU A 439 23.87 -10.95 1.57
CA LEU A 439 24.42 -9.87 0.74
C LEU A 439 25.81 -9.41 1.18
N ALA A 440 26.13 -9.45 2.48
CA ALA A 440 27.48 -9.15 2.98
C ALA A 440 28.57 -10.11 2.47
N HIS A 441 28.19 -11.28 1.93
CA HIS A 441 29.13 -12.24 1.36
C HIS A 441 29.26 -12.13 -0.17
N GLN A 442 28.57 -11.17 -0.81
CA GLN A 442 28.57 -10.98 -2.26
C GLN A 442 29.56 -9.88 -2.65
N PRO A 443 30.76 -10.21 -3.21
CA PRO A 443 31.84 -9.22 -3.37
C PRO A 443 31.45 -8.00 -4.22
N ARG A 444 30.71 -8.21 -5.33
CA ARG A 444 30.26 -7.12 -6.22
C ARG A 444 29.30 -6.16 -5.52
N PHE A 445 28.42 -6.67 -4.66
CA PHE A 445 27.52 -5.84 -3.85
C PHE A 445 28.31 -5.07 -2.79
N VAL A 446 29.18 -5.76 -2.03
CA VAL A 446 29.98 -5.15 -0.97
C VAL A 446 30.88 -4.04 -1.51
N GLU A 447 31.51 -4.24 -2.67
CA GLU A 447 32.33 -3.22 -3.32
C GLU A 447 31.52 -1.96 -3.66
N ALA A 448 30.39 -2.13 -4.35
CA ALA A 448 29.51 -1.01 -4.72
C ALA A 448 28.92 -0.29 -3.49
N TYR A 449 28.50 -1.05 -2.48
CA TYR A 449 27.97 -0.54 -1.23
C TYR A 449 29.01 0.28 -0.46
N CYS A 450 30.21 -0.27 -0.25
CA CYS A 450 31.29 0.40 0.47
C CYS A 450 31.75 1.68 -0.24
N TRP A 451 31.83 1.65 -1.58
CA TRP A 451 32.12 2.86 -2.37
C TRP A 451 31.08 3.95 -2.13
N ALA A 452 29.79 3.59 -2.17
CA ALA A 452 28.71 4.55 -1.99
C ALA A 452 28.69 5.10 -0.55
N LEU A 453 28.88 4.25 0.46
CA LEU A 453 28.92 4.66 1.86
C LEU A 453 30.09 5.60 2.16
N ASP A 454 31.30 5.29 1.65
CA ASP A 454 32.46 6.16 1.78
C ASP A 454 32.23 7.53 1.09
N SER A 455 31.63 7.52 -0.11
CA SER A 455 31.27 8.76 -0.80
C SER A 455 30.23 9.58 -0.03
N LEU A 456 29.23 8.92 0.57
CA LEU A 456 28.22 9.57 1.42
C LEU A 456 28.83 10.23 2.65
N HIS A 457 29.77 9.58 3.33
CA HIS A 457 30.47 10.15 4.49
C HIS A 457 31.42 11.28 4.11
N SER A 458 32.13 11.15 2.99
CA SER A 458 33.23 12.07 2.63
C SER A 458 32.79 13.26 1.76
N LYS A 459 31.75 13.09 0.93
CA LYS A 459 31.30 14.08 -0.07
C LYS A 459 29.83 14.48 0.04
N GLY A 460 29.01 13.68 0.74
CA GLY A 460 27.57 13.89 0.86
C GLY A 460 26.74 13.26 -0.27
N ALA A 461 25.44 13.20 -0.03
CA ALA A 461 24.41 12.55 -0.83
C ALA A 461 24.32 13.11 -2.24
N ARG A 462 24.27 14.44 -2.39
CA ARG A 462 24.18 15.07 -3.71
C ARG A 462 25.40 14.75 -4.60
N ALA A 463 26.61 14.92 -4.07
CA ALA A 463 27.83 14.63 -4.81
C ALA A 463 27.99 13.14 -5.14
N THR A 464 27.44 12.27 -4.29
CA THR A 464 27.41 10.82 -4.53
C THR A 464 26.45 10.47 -5.66
N LEU A 465 25.25 11.05 -5.68
CA LEU A 465 24.31 10.91 -6.81
C LEU A 465 24.93 11.40 -8.12
N GLU A 466 25.58 12.56 -8.12
CA GLU A 466 26.27 13.07 -9.32
C GLU A 466 27.36 12.12 -9.83
N ALA A 467 28.03 11.37 -8.95
CA ALA A 467 29.04 10.41 -9.34
C ALA A 467 28.44 9.09 -9.86
N LEU A 468 27.21 8.75 -9.47
CA LEU A 468 26.50 7.54 -9.87
C LEU A 468 25.89 7.63 -11.27
N VAL A 469 25.45 8.81 -11.69
CA VAL A 469 24.77 9.02 -12.99
C VAL A 469 25.68 9.60 -14.08
N ARG A 470 27.00 9.66 -13.85
CA ARG A 470 27.99 10.26 -14.76
C ARG A 470 28.58 9.29 -15.77
#